data_AF-A0A8C7WUV7-F1
#
_entry.id   AF-A0A8C7WUV7-F1
#
_cell.length_a   1.000
_cell.length_b   1.000
_cell.length_c   1.000
_cell.angle_alpha   90.00
_cell.angle_beta   90.00
_cell.angle_gamma   90.00
#
_symmetry.space_group_name_H-M   'P 1'
#
loop_
_entity.id
_entity.type
_entity.pdbx_description
1 polymer ?
#
loop_
_entity_poly.entity_id
_entity_poly.type
_entity_poly.pdbx_seq_one_letter_code
_entity_poly.pdbx_strand_id
1 'polypeptide(L)'
;MWAVLLNGSKVEGGDRRTGNCFLFFSEKLLFIMTLTEISIKKMLPTTYVRSYVAHEIFVATTYFKNLRPAMDRFVSRAGAAKTLMSLTGTIPVTFAGKIYNIPVRVWIEERYPHAPPICYVQPTAEMMLVKRVFLSADGQILLPYLKEWKKGDCDLIGLLQVMAAVFGEFPPVSMRPPPEQEPGSCWTDADENSVLSLPREDGQPFQRKNETDC
;
A
#
# COMPACT_ATOMS: atom_id res chain seq x y z
N MET A 1 35.64 -0.25 30.71
CA MET A 1 35.44 -1.42 31.60
C MET A 1 34.14 -2.03 31.11
N TRP A 2 34.07 -3.07 30.30
CA TRP A 2 34.68 -4.40 30.41
C TRP A 2 35.09 -4.94 29.03
N ALA A 3 36.22 -5.65 28.99
CA ALA A 3 36.69 -6.42 27.85
C ALA A 3 36.26 -7.89 28.00
N VAL A 4 35.97 -8.58 26.90
CA VAL A 4 36.13 -10.04 26.81
C VAL A 4 36.94 -10.34 25.56
N LEU A 5 38.15 -10.85 25.79
CA LEU A 5 39.02 -11.48 24.81
C LEU A 5 38.55 -12.93 24.63
N LEU A 6 38.47 -13.40 23.38
CA LEU A 6 38.74 -14.79 23.06
C LEU A 6 39.66 -14.84 21.83
N ASN A 7 40.85 -15.41 22.07
CA ASN A 7 41.85 -15.72 21.07
C ASN A 7 41.50 -17.00 20.30
N GLY A 8 41.71 -16.96 18.99
CA GLY A 8 42.41 -18.00 18.22
C GLY A 8 41.69 -19.32 17.92
N SER A 9 41.50 -19.61 16.63
CA SER A 9 41.98 -20.84 16.00
C SER A 9 41.82 -20.77 14.47
N LYS A 10 42.89 -21.18 13.78
CA LYS A 10 43.04 -21.31 12.33
C LYS A 10 42.62 -22.72 11.93
N VAL A 11 41.81 -22.87 10.87
CA VAL A 11 41.73 -24.08 10.04
C VAL A 11 41.16 -23.74 8.66
N GLU A 12 41.69 -24.46 7.67
CA GLU A 12 41.64 -24.22 6.23
C GLU A 12 40.34 -24.68 5.55
N GLY A 13 40.12 -24.16 4.34
CA GLY A 13 39.46 -24.89 3.25
C GLY A 13 37.97 -24.58 3.04
N GLY A 14 37.62 -24.09 1.85
CA GLY A 14 36.24 -24.13 1.35
C GLY A 14 35.81 -22.89 0.59
N ASP A 15 35.92 -22.98 -0.73
CA ASP A 15 35.13 -22.31 -1.79
C ASP A 15 34.21 -21.14 -1.36
N ARG A 16 34.57 -19.91 -1.75
CA ARG A 16 33.71 -18.71 -1.66
C ARG A 16 33.26 -18.25 -3.03
N ARG A 17 32.27 -18.94 -3.59
CA ARG A 17 31.19 -18.28 -4.32
C ARG A 17 30.36 -17.51 -3.27
N THR A 18 29.90 -16.30 -3.62
CA THR A 18 29.10 -15.35 -2.79
C THR A 18 29.93 -14.30 -2.03
N GLY A 19 30.21 -13.18 -2.70
CA GLY A 19 30.76 -11.99 -2.07
C GLY A 19 30.28 -10.74 -2.79
N ASN A 20 29.02 -10.32 -2.54
CA ASN A 20 28.64 -8.89 -2.52
C ASN A 20 27.18 -8.62 -2.08
N CYS A 21 26.73 -9.20 -0.97
CA CYS A 21 25.40 -8.85 -0.40
C CYS A 21 25.43 -8.34 1.04
N PHE A 22 26.60 -8.22 1.68
CA PHE A 22 26.69 -7.96 3.12
C PHE A 22 27.10 -6.55 3.53
N LEU A 23 26.99 -5.57 2.63
CA LEU A 23 27.18 -4.14 2.96
C LEU A 23 25.98 -3.24 2.60
N PHE A 24 24.77 -3.79 2.41
CA PHE A 24 23.57 -2.96 2.19
C PHE A 24 22.71 -2.76 3.45
N PHE A 25 23.10 -3.31 4.59
CA PHE A 25 22.24 -3.33 5.78
C PHE A 25 22.62 -2.35 6.88
N SER A 26 23.70 -1.55 6.72
CA SER A 26 24.15 -0.58 7.73
C SER A 26 24.06 0.89 7.30
N GLU A 27 23.47 1.23 6.14
CA GLU A 27 23.31 2.62 5.69
C GLU A 27 21.89 3.19 5.85
N LYS A 28 20.88 2.35 6.13
CA LYS A 28 19.48 2.82 6.28
C LYS A 28 19.23 3.66 7.53
N LEU A 29 20.13 3.61 8.51
CA LEU A 29 19.99 4.39 9.75
C LEU A 29 20.77 5.72 9.72
N LEU A 30 21.62 5.93 8.70
CA LEU A 30 22.29 7.22 8.44
C LEU A 30 21.70 7.95 7.22
N PHE A 31 20.56 7.50 6.71
CA PHE A 31 19.72 8.27 5.77
C PHE A 31 18.74 9.19 6.53
N ILE A 32 19.17 9.70 7.68
CA ILE A 32 18.70 10.96 8.26
C ILE A 32 19.63 12.09 7.76
N MET A 33 20.21 11.95 6.55
CA MET A 33 20.70 13.12 5.83
C MET A 33 19.48 13.97 5.54
N THR A 34 19.44 15.17 6.08
CA THR A 34 18.47 16.18 5.70
C THR A 34 18.42 16.24 4.19
N LEU A 35 17.27 15.88 3.61
CA LEU A 35 17.08 15.89 2.17
C LEU A 35 17.31 17.32 1.68
N THR A 36 18.43 17.55 0.97
CA THR A 36 18.79 18.88 0.48
C THR A 36 18.36 19.04 -0.96
N GLU A 37 18.04 20.25 -1.38
CA GLU A 37 17.75 20.57 -2.80
C GLU A 37 18.90 20.09 -3.72
N ILE A 38 20.16 20.24 -3.28
CA ILE A 38 21.35 19.79 -4.02
C ILE A 38 21.34 18.27 -4.19
N SER A 39 21.01 17.51 -3.15
CA SER A 39 20.92 16.05 -3.24
C SER A 39 19.82 15.60 -4.21
N ILE A 40 18.65 16.27 -4.18
CA ILE A 40 17.55 16.01 -5.12
C ILE A 40 17.97 16.28 -6.55
N LYS A 41 18.61 17.43 -6.79
CA LYS A 41 19.10 17.82 -8.13
C LYS A 41 20.09 16.81 -8.70
N LYS A 42 20.92 16.18 -7.85
CA LYS A 42 21.88 15.14 -8.26
C LYS A 42 21.21 13.81 -8.62
N MET A 43 20.05 13.50 -8.05
CA MET A 43 19.29 12.29 -8.40
C MET A 43 18.61 12.40 -9.78
N LEU A 44 18.31 13.61 -10.23
CA LEU A 44 17.56 13.84 -11.47
C LEU A 44 18.44 13.69 -12.72
N PRO A 45 18.00 12.90 -13.71
CA PRO A 45 18.63 12.86 -15.04
C PRO A 45 18.58 14.22 -15.76
N THR A 46 19.43 14.39 -16.77
CA THR A 46 19.47 15.62 -17.60
C THR A 46 18.22 15.83 -18.46
N THR A 47 17.36 14.81 -18.59
CA THR A 47 16.05 14.92 -19.27
C THR A 47 15.08 15.83 -18.53
N TYR A 48 15.26 16.03 -17.22
CA TYR A 48 14.46 16.93 -16.41
C TYR A 48 15.01 18.36 -16.43
N VAL A 49 14.15 19.34 -16.19
CA VAL A 49 14.56 20.69 -15.79
C VAL A 49 15.05 20.65 -14.34
N ARG A 50 16.25 20.10 -14.12
CA ARG A 50 16.73 19.62 -12.81
C ARG A 50 16.64 20.63 -11.68
N SER A 51 17.03 21.89 -11.90
CA SER A 51 16.95 22.91 -10.85
C SER A 51 15.51 23.19 -10.42
N TYR A 52 14.60 23.33 -11.39
CA TYR A 52 13.20 23.61 -11.11
C TYR A 52 12.53 22.43 -10.39
N VAL A 53 12.70 21.22 -10.94
CA VAL A 53 12.10 20.00 -10.37
C VAL A 53 12.65 19.72 -8.97
N ALA A 54 13.95 19.93 -8.75
CA ALA A 54 14.55 19.74 -7.43
C ALA A 54 14.00 20.72 -6.39
N HIS A 55 13.82 21.99 -6.77
CA HIS A 55 13.23 23.00 -5.90
C HIS A 55 11.78 22.63 -5.51
N GLU A 56 10.95 22.27 -6.49
CA GLU A 56 9.56 21.85 -6.26
C GLU A 56 9.47 20.65 -5.30
N ILE A 57 10.31 19.63 -5.52
CA ILE A 57 10.40 18.46 -4.64
C ILE A 57 10.87 18.86 -3.25
N PHE A 58 11.87 19.74 -3.13
CA PHE A 58 12.41 20.21 -1.86
C PHE A 58 11.34 20.94 -1.03
N VAL A 59 10.59 21.85 -1.66
CA VAL A 59 9.48 22.56 -1.02
C VAL A 59 8.40 21.56 -0.58
N ALA A 60 7.98 20.66 -1.48
CA ALA A 60 6.96 19.66 -1.18
C ALA A 60 7.35 18.74 -0.02
N THR A 61 8.60 18.28 0.03
CA THR A 61 9.11 17.36 1.08
C THR A 61 9.40 18.08 2.40
N THR A 62 9.62 19.39 2.37
CA THR A 62 9.72 20.22 3.59
C THR A 62 8.35 20.33 4.28
N TYR A 63 7.27 20.47 3.51
CA TYR A 63 5.90 20.52 4.04
C TYR A 63 5.37 19.11 4.38
N PHE A 64 5.49 18.17 3.45
CA PHE A 64 5.06 16.77 3.59
C PHE A 64 6.25 15.87 3.93
N LYS A 65 6.67 15.92 5.19
CA LYS A 65 7.90 15.27 5.71
C LYS A 65 7.95 13.75 5.56
N ASN A 66 6.83 13.09 5.29
CA ASN A 66 6.77 11.64 5.09
C ASN A 66 6.95 11.22 3.63
N LEU A 67 6.99 12.17 2.69
CA LEU A 67 7.32 11.90 1.29
C LEU A 67 8.83 11.75 1.11
N ARG A 68 9.22 10.77 0.30
CA ARG A 68 10.61 10.48 -0.03
C ARG A 68 10.79 10.46 -1.55
N PRO A 69 11.69 11.29 -2.09
CA PRO A 69 12.04 11.23 -3.50
C PRO A 69 12.92 10.01 -3.80
N ALA A 70 12.66 9.35 -4.91
CA ALA A 70 13.48 8.28 -5.44
C ALA A 70 13.30 8.16 -6.96
N MET A 71 14.38 7.83 -7.67
CA MET A 71 14.29 7.35 -9.05
C MET A 71 13.79 5.92 -9.05
N ASP A 72 12.67 5.65 -9.72
CA ASP A 72 12.02 4.34 -9.71
C ASP A 72 11.47 3.98 -11.09
N ARG A 73 11.20 2.69 -11.32
CA ARG A 73 10.68 2.16 -12.57
C ARG A 73 9.16 2.32 -12.61
N PHE A 74 8.69 3.27 -13.43
CA PHE A 74 7.29 3.46 -13.76
C PHE A 74 6.90 2.58 -14.95
N VAL A 75 5.77 1.89 -14.85
CA VAL A 75 5.15 1.17 -15.97
C VAL A 75 3.83 1.85 -16.28
N SER A 76 3.75 2.45 -17.47
CA SER A 76 2.52 3.10 -17.94
C SER A 76 1.42 2.08 -18.21
N ARG A 77 0.16 2.53 -18.28
CA ARG A 77 -0.97 1.67 -18.70
C ARG A 77 -0.81 1.06 -20.08
N ALA A 78 0.00 1.67 -20.96
CA ALA A 78 0.35 1.13 -22.27
C ALA A 78 1.43 0.03 -22.20
N GLY A 79 1.91 -0.34 -21.01
CA GLY A 79 2.95 -1.36 -20.80
C GLY A 79 4.39 -0.85 -20.96
N ALA A 80 4.57 0.37 -21.48
CA ALA A 80 5.90 0.97 -21.60
C ALA A 80 6.50 1.29 -20.22
N ALA A 81 7.72 0.85 -19.97
CA ALA A 81 8.46 1.10 -18.75
C ALA A 81 9.46 2.27 -18.92
N LYS A 82 9.54 3.14 -17.93
CA LYS A 82 10.45 4.28 -17.87
C LYS A 82 10.97 4.47 -16.45
N THR A 83 12.16 5.03 -16.30
CA THR A 83 12.69 5.42 -14.98
C THR A 83 12.32 6.86 -14.71
N LEU A 84 11.46 7.11 -13.74
CA LEU A 84 10.96 8.45 -13.40
C LEU A 84 11.29 8.81 -11.95
N MET A 85 11.37 10.12 -11.68
CA MET A 85 11.40 10.59 -10.31
C MET A 85 10.04 10.36 -9.67
N SER A 86 10.03 9.81 -8.45
CA SER A 86 8.81 9.56 -7.68
C SER A 86 8.92 10.13 -6.28
N LEU A 87 7.80 10.60 -5.74
CA LEU A 87 7.63 10.88 -4.31
C LEU A 87 6.71 9.83 -3.73
N THR A 88 7.26 8.99 -2.86
CA THR A 88 6.52 7.91 -2.20
C THR A 88 6.47 8.17 -0.71
N GLY A 89 5.29 8.00 -0.11
CA GLY A 89 5.13 8.16 1.33
C GLY A 89 3.67 8.37 1.70
N THR A 90 3.43 9.15 2.74
CA THR A 90 2.08 9.49 3.20
C THR A 90 1.85 10.99 3.24
N ILE A 91 0.61 11.40 3.02
CA ILE A 91 0.15 12.78 3.28
C ILE A 91 -0.84 12.77 4.45
N PRO A 92 -0.72 13.72 5.40
CA PRO A 92 -1.67 13.86 6.49
C PRO A 92 -2.98 14.48 5.97
N VAL A 93 -4.09 13.85 6.35
CA VAL A 93 -5.45 14.22 5.93
C VAL A 93 -6.35 14.27 7.14
N THR A 94 -7.10 15.35 7.32
CA THR A 94 -8.06 15.46 8.42
C THR A 94 -9.43 14.97 7.94
N PHE A 95 -9.93 13.88 8.53
CA PHE A 95 -11.26 13.33 8.26
C PHE A 95 -11.97 13.11 9.60
N ALA A 96 -13.20 13.61 9.73
CA ALA A 96 -14.00 13.49 10.95
C ALA A 96 -13.25 13.88 12.25
N GLY A 97 -12.48 14.98 12.20
CA GLY A 97 -11.72 15.50 13.35
C GLY A 97 -10.45 14.73 13.71
N LYS A 98 -10.07 13.70 12.94
CA LYS A 98 -8.85 12.91 13.14
C LYS A 98 -7.92 13.03 11.94
N ILE A 99 -6.61 12.98 12.20
CA ILE A 99 -5.58 13.00 11.15
C ILE A 99 -5.22 11.57 10.77
N TYR A 100 -5.37 11.25 9.49
CA TYR A 100 -4.99 9.99 8.87
C TYR A 100 -3.82 10.20 7.91
N ASN A 101 -2.91 9.23 7.85
CA ASN A 101 -1.77 9.26 6.93
C ASN A 101 -2.11 8.46 5.68
N ILE A 102 -2.51 9.14 4.61
CA ILE A 102 -2.92 8.48 3.37
C ILE A 102 -1.70 8.18 2.51
N PRO A 103 -1.43 6.91 2.17
CA PRO A 103 -0.28 6.54 1.36
C PRO A 103 -0.49 6.94 -0.10
N VAL A 104 0.48 7.67 -0.64
CA VAL A 104 0.46 8.19 -2.01
C VAL A 104 1.80 7.98 -2.70
N ARG A 105 1.73 7.91 -4.02
CA ARG A 105 2.88 7.94 -4.91
C ARG A 105 2.65 8.94 -6.02
N VAL A 106 3.55 9.90 -6.14
CA VAL A 106 3.50 10.96 -7.14
C VAL A 106 4.68 10.81 -8.08
N TRP A 107 4.42 10.49 -9.33
CA TRP A 107 5.44 10.39 -10.38
C TRP A 107 5.60 11.73 -11.07
N ILE A 108 6.83 12.22 -11.17
CA ILE A 108 7.16 13.44 -11.89
C ILE A 108 7.50 13.06 -13.33
N GLU A 109 6.73 13.55 -14.30
CA GLU A 109 7.01 13.34 -15.71
C GLU A 109 8.27 14.10 -16.15
N GLU A 110 8.98 13.60 -17.16
CA GLU A 110 10.18 14.27 -17.70
C GLU A 110 9.88 15.68 -18.24
N ARG A 111 8.66 15.88 -18.76
CA ARG A 111 8.19 17.17 -19.28
C ARG A 111 7.69 18.11 -18.18
N TYR A 112 7.76 17.73 -16.90
CA TYR A 112 7.36 18.62 -15.80
C TYR A 112 8.17 19.93 -15.83
N PRO A 113 7.54 21.10 -15.58
CA PRO A 113 6.15 21.33 -15.18
C PRO A 113 5.16 21.54 -16.35
N HIS A 114 5.55 21.29 -17.59
CA HIS A 114 4.64 21.42 -18.75
C HIS A 114 3.66 20.25 -18.86
N ALA A 115 3.94 19.12 -18.20
CA ALA A 115 3.01 18.02 -17.99
C ALA A 115 2.74 17.87 -16.48
N PRO A 116 1.51 17.53 -16.07
CA PRO A 116 1.19 17.26 -14.68
C PRO A 116 1.94 16.02 -14.18
N PRO A 117 2.15 15.89 -12.86
CA PRO A 117 2.59 14.63 -12.29
C PRO A 117 1.48 13.56 -12.36
N ILE A 118 1.87 12.29 -12.29
CA ILE A 118 0.96 11.15 -12.28
C ILE A 118 0.84 10.63 -10.85
N CYS A 119 -0.35 10.70 -10.27
CA CYS A 119 -0.56 10.40 -8.85
C CYS A 119 -1.34 9.11 -8.64
N TYR A 120 -0.95 8.33 -7.63
CA TYR A 120 -1.62 7.11 -7.19
C TYR A 120 -1.80 7.12 -5.68
N VAL A 121 -2.92 6.54 -5.22
CA VAL A 121 -3.06 6.08 -3.84
C VAL A 121 -2.45 4.68 -3.75
N GLN A 122 -1.68 4.42 -2.69
CA GLN A 122 -1.01 3.12 -2.48
C GLN A 122 -1.49 2.45 -1.20
N PRO A 123 -2.66 1.77 -1.21
CA PRO A 123 -3.17 1.08 -0.02
C PRO A 123 -2.14 0.11 0.57
N THR A 124 -2.06 0.05 1.90
CA THR A 124 -1.34 -1.02 2.58
C THR A 124 -2.12 -2.34 2.48
N ALA A 125 -1.52 -3.44 2.96
CA ALA A 125 -2.18 -4.75 2.99
C ALA A 125 -3.47 -4.76 3.83
N GLU A 126 -3.64 -3.81 4.75
CA GLU A 126 -4.82 -3.68 5.61
C GLU A 126 -5.86 -2.71 5.05
N MET A 127 -5.55 -2.05 3.92
CA MET A 127 -6.42 -1.05 3.31
C MET A 127 -7.01 -1.57 1.99
N MET A 128 -8.11 -0.94 1.60
CA MET A 128 -8.73 -1.11 0.28
C MET A 128 -9.09 0.26 -0.30
N LEU A 129 -8.99 0.38 -1.62
CA LEU A 129 -9.44 1.58 -2.34
C LEU A 129 -10.95 1.69 -2.23
N VAL A 130 -11.44 2.89 -1.94
CA VAL A 130 -12.86 3.19 -2.02
C VAL A 130 -13.15 3.84 -3.35
N LYS A 131 -14.22 3.40 -4.02
CA LYS A 131 -14.64 3.99 -5.29
C LYS A 131 -14.96 5.48 -5.10
N ARG A 132 -14.31 6.33 -5.87
CA ARG A 132 -14.52 7.80 -5.93
C ARG A 132 -14.51 8.27 -7.36
N VAL A 133 -15.13 9.43 -7.62
CA VAL A 133 -15.14 10.05 -8.97
C VAL A 133 -13.75 10.48 -9.43
N PHE A 134 -12.87 10.83 -8.49
CA PHE A 134 -11.49 11.23 -8.75
C PHE A 134 -10.49 10.06 -8.64
N LEU A 135 -10.95 8.82 -8.48
CA LEU A 135 -10.09 7.65 -8.39
C LEU A 135 -10.46 6.61 -9.43
N SER A 136 -9.43 6.14 -10.13
CA SER A 136 -9.51 4.96 -10.97
C SER A 136 -9.42 3.67 -10.14
N ALA A 137 -9.82 2.54 -10.72
CA ALA A 137 -9.82 1.23 -10.06
C ALA A 137 -8.41 0.76 -9.63
N ASP A 138 -7.37 1.18 -10.36
CA ASP A 138 -5.95 0.95 -10.06
C ASP A 138 -5.37 1.97 -9.04
N GLY A 139 -6.20 2.86 -8.50
CA GLY A 139 -5.79 3.88 -7.53
C GLY A 139 -5.20 5.14 -8.15
N GLN A 140 -5.23 5.30 -9.48
CA GLN A 140 -4.80 6.55 -10.12
C GLN A 140 -5.74 7.70 -9.73
N ILE A 141 -5.16 8.81 -9.31
CA ILE A 141 -5.87 10.02 -8.90
C ILE A 141 -6.11 10.92 -10.13
N LEU A 142 -7.35 11.36 -10.31
CA LEU A 142 -7.88 12.07 -11.48
C LEU A 142 -8.61 13.35 -11.06
N LEU A 143 -7.88 14.28 -10.43
CA LEU A 143 -8.43 15.55 -9.94
C LEU A 143 -8.56 16.60 -11.06
N PRO A 144 -9.53 17.54 -10.97
CA PRO A 144 -9.60 18.70 -11.88
C PRO A 144 -8.29 19.48 -11.93
N TYR A 145 -7.62 19.66 -10.78
CA TYR A 145 -6.31 20.30 -10.68
C TYR A 145 -5.23 19.67 -11.59
N LEU A 146 -5.27 18.34 -11.78
CA LEU A 146 -4.36 17.64 -12.70
C LEU A 146 -4.78 17.81 -14.17
N LYS A 147 -6.09 17.88 -14.44
CA LYS A 147 -6.63 18.04 -15.80
C LYS A 147 -6.36 19.43 -16.35
N GLU A 148 -6.44 20.44 -15.50
CA GLU A 148 -6.26 21.87 -15.83
C GLU A 148 -4.82 22.34 -15.54
N TRP A 149 -3.90 21.40 -15.33
CA TRP A 149 -2.53 21.69 -14.95
C TRP A 149 -1.84 22.63 -15.94
N LYS A 150 -1.37 23.77 -15.44
CA LYS A 150 -0.65 24.77 -16.22
C LYS A 150 0.53 25.31 -15.43
N LYS A 151 1.71 25.27 -16.06
CA LYS A 151 2.94 25.86 -15.49
C LYS A 151 2.71 27.32 -15.10
N GLY A 152 3.01 27.66 -13.86
CA GLY A 152 2.86 29.01 -13.30
C GLY A 152 1.56 29.21 -12.50
N ASP A 153 0.50 28.47 -12.85
CA ASP A 153 -0.77 28.46 -12.11
C ASP A 153 -0.85 27.25 -11.16
N CYS A 154 -0.17 26.15 -11.50
CA CYS A 154 -0.13 24.92 -10.73
C CYS A 154 1.30 24.58 -10.30
N ASP A 155 1.42 24.00 -9.11
CA ASP A 155 2.68 23.52 -8.53
C ASP A 155 2.47 22.22 -7.74
N LEU A 156 3.59 21.59 -7.34
CA LEU A 156 3.56 20.29 -6.67
C LEU A 156 2.97 20.35 -5.26
N ILE A 157 3.26 21.42 -4.52
CA ILE A 157 2.77 21.59 -3.15
C ILE A 157 1.25 21.84 -3.13
N GLY A 158 0.75 22.68 -4.04
CA GLY A 158 -0.66 22.97 -4.23
C GLY A 158 -1.43 21.72 -4.64
N LEU A 159 -0.89 20.88 -5.53
CA LEU A 159 -1.48 19.58 -5.83
C LEU A 159 -1.63 18.70 -4.58
N LEU A 160 -0.58 18.58 -3.76
CA LEU A 160 -0.62 17.77 -2.54
C LEU A 160 -1.60 18.34 -1.49
N GLN A 161 -1.72 19.67 -1.40
CA GLN A 161 -2.72 20.33 -0.56
C GLN A 161 -4.15 20.08 -1.05
N VAL A 162 -4.40 20.18 -2.36
CA VAL A 162 -5.69 19.84 -2.97
C VAL A 162 -6.03 18.38 -2.73
N MET A 163 -5.07 17.46 -2.88
CA MET A 163 -5.26 16.05 -2.53
C MET A 163 -5.64 15.88 -1.06
N ALA A 164 -4.94 16.55 -0.14
CA ALA A 164 -5.24 16.48 1.29
C ALA A 164 -6.64 17.00 1.63
N ALA A 165 -7.06 18.11 1.01
CA ALA A 165 -8.40 18.66 1.18
C ALA A 165 -9.48 17.70 0.66
N VAL A 166 -9.34 17.22 -0.58
CA VAL A 166 -10.32 16.32 -1.21
C VAL A 166 -10.40 14.99 -0.45
N PHE A 167 -9.28 14.44 0.00
CA PHE A 167 -9.28 13.20 0.78
C PHE A 167 -9.85 13.40 2.19
N GLY A 168 -9.81 14.62 2.73
CA GLY A 168 -10.38 14.98 4.02
C GLY A 168 -11.91 15.06 3.99
N GLU A 169 -12.49 15.35 2.82
CA GLU A 169 -13.93 15.29 2.59
C GLU A 169 -14.37 13.90 2.14
N PHE A 170 -13.60 13.30 1.22
CA PHE A 170 -13.90 12.01 0.60
C PHE A 170 -12.69 11.07 0.70
N PRO A 171 -12.53 10.31 1.81
CA PRO A 171 -11.40 9.43 2.01
C PRO A 171 -11.21 8.43 0.86
N PRO A 172 -9.99 8.26 0.33
CA PRO A 172 -9.73 7.39 -0.82
C PRO A 172 -9.56 5.92 -0.46
N VAL A 173 -9.34 5.61 0.82
CA VAL A 173 -9.12 4.27 1.35
C VAL A 173 -10.01 4.02 2.56
N SER A 174 -10.35 2.75 2.79
CA SER A 174 -10.88 2.26 4.05
C SER A 174 -10.02 1.10 4.56
N MET A 175 -10.15 0.79 5.85
CA MET A 175 -9.62 -0.47 6.36
C MET A 175 -10.40 -1.64 5.77
N ARG A 176 -9.71 -2.76 5.55
CA ARG A 176 -10.36 -4.02 5.20
C ARG A 176 -11.16 -4.50 6.41
N PRO A 177 -12.36 -5.07 6.19
CA PRO A 177 -13.06 -5.76 7.26
C PRO A 177 -12.19 -6.93 7.76
N PRO A 178 -12.27 -7.27 9.05
CA PRO A 178 -11.70 -8.53 9.55
C PRO A 178 -12.23 -9.69 8.70
N PRO A 179 -11.41 -10.73 8.43
CA PRO A 179 -11.92 -11.92 7.78
C PRO A 179 -13.10 -12.45 8.61
N GLU A 180 -14.27 -12.54 7.98
CA GLU A 180 -15.42 -13.23 8.56
C GLU A 180 -14.98 -14.66 8.85
N GLN A 181 -14.96 -15.03 10.14
CA GLN A 181 -14.82 -16.43 10.52
C GLN A 181 -16.12 -17.09 10.07
N GLU A 182 -16.05 -17.87 8.99
CA GLU A 182 -17.07 -18.87 8.65
C GLU A 182 -17.44 -19.59 9.96
N PRO A 183 -18.70 -19.52 10.43
CA PRO A 183 -19.13 -20.36 11.54
C PRO A 183 -18.85 -21.79 11.13
N GLY A 184 -17.90 -22.43 11.81
CA GLY A 184 -17.55 -23.82 11.53
C GLY A 184 -18.84 -24.64 11.52
N SER A 185 -19.24 -25.10 10.34
CA SER A 185 -20.30 -26.08 10.20
C SER A 185 -19.77 -27.35 10.86
N CYS A 186 -20.17 -27.60 12.11
CA CYS A 186 -20.14 -28.94 12.67
C CYS A 186 -21.07 -29.80 11.81
N TRP A 187 -20.54 -30.42 10.77
CA TRP A 187 -21.09 -31.67 10.28
C TRP A 187 -20.84 -32.68 11.39
N THR A 188 -21.85 -32.92 12.23
CA THR A 188 -21.96 -34.21 12.91
C THR A 188 -22.48 -35.20 11.88
N ASP A 189 -21.57 -35.79 11.13
CA ASP A 189 -21.78 -37.13 10.58
C ASP A 189 -21.71 -38.08 11.78
N ALA A 190 -22.86 -38.47 12.29
CA ALA A 190 -23.01 -39.59 13.22
C ALA A 190 -23.92 -40.60 12.54
N ASP A 191 -23.31 -41.52 11.80
CA ASP A 191 -23.94 -42.74 11.34
C ASP A 191 -23.06 -43.92 11.75
N GLU A 192 -23.23 -44.39 12.99
CA GLU A 192 -22.93 -45.79 13.35
C GLU A 192 -23.73 -46.20 14.59
N ASN A 193 -24.87 -46.84 14.32
CA ASN A 193 -25.43 -47.97 15.05
C ASN A 193 -25.03 -48.13 16.54
N SER A 194 -25.83 -47.58 17.46
CA SER A 194 -25.95 -48.14 18.81
C SER A 194 -27.41 -48.13 19.27
N VAL A 195 -27.95 -49.34 19.32
CA VAL A 195 -29.25 -49.70 19.86
C VAL A 195 -29.28 -49.41 21.36
N LEU A 196 -30.17 -48.51 21.80
CA LEU A 196 -30.66 -48.48 23.16
C LEU A 196 -32.19 -48.42 23.12
N SER A 197 -32.78 -49.58 23.41
CA SER A 197 -34.21 -49.82 23.55
C SER A 197 -34.80 -48.99 24.69
N LEU A 198 -35.88 -48.25 24.42
CA LEU A 198 -36.80 -47.74 25.45
C LEU A 198 -38.10 -48.56 25.38
N PRO A 199 -38.61 -49.10 26.51
CA PRO A 199 -39.90 -49.76 26.53
C PRO A 199 -41.01 -48.71 26.44
N ARG A 200 -41.91 -48.84 25.47
CA ARG A 200 -43.22 -48.16 25.48
C ARG A 200 -44.17 -48.99 26.34
N GLU A 201 -44.62 -48.40 27.44
CA GLU A 201 -45.91 -48.77 28.03
C GLU A 201 -47.04 -48.30 27.11
N ASP A 202 -48.19 -48.93 27.30
CA ASP A 202 -49.47 -48.70 26.61
C ASP A 202 -49.71 -49.60 25.39
N GLY A 203 -50.08 -50.83 25.73
CA GLY A 203 -50.67 -51.79 24.82
C GLY A 203 -52.06 -51.36 24.36
N GLN A 204 -52.18 -50.90 23.12
CA GLN A 204 -53.43 -51.02 22.36
C GLN A 204 -53.17 -51.04 20.85
N PRO A 205 -53.68 -52.06 20.13
CA PRO A 205 -53.46 -52.18 18.70
C PRO A 205 -54.43 -51.28 17.92
N PHE A 206 -53.90 -50.43 17.03
CA PHE A 206 -54.71 -49.85 15.97
C PHE A 206 -54.57 -50.70 14.70
N GLN A 207 -55.64 -51.42 14.37
CA GLN A 207 -55.83 -51.95 13.03
C GLN A 207 -56.21 -50.81 12.09
N ARG A 208 -55.42 -50.56 11.05
CA ARG A 208 -55.88 -49.82 9.88
C ARG A 208 -55.99 -50.79 8.71
N LYS A 209 -57.25 -51.14 8.45
CA LYS A 209 -57.70 -51.82 7.24
C LYS A 209 -57.28 -51.02 6.02
N ASN A 210 -56.58 -51.73 5.15
CA ASN A 210 -56.44 -51.52 3.73
C ASN A 210 -57.79 -51.78 3.04
N GLU A 211 -58.37 -50.76 2.43
CA GLU A 211 -59.46 -50.90 1.46
C GLU A 211 -59.30 -49.84 0.36
N THR A 212 -59.67 -50.26 -0.84
CA THR A 212 -59.25 -49.81 -2.16
C THR A 212 -60.26 -48.83 -2.78
N ASP A 213 -59.82 -48.14 -3.84
CA ASP A 213 -60.59 -47.77 -5.04
C ASP A 213 -61.38 -46.44 -5.08
N CYS A 214 -60.85 -45.47 -5.84
CA CYS A 214 -61.41 -44.93 -7.10
C CYS A 214 -60.36 -44.03 -7.78
#